data_AF-A0A7W6IRT4-F1
#
_entry.id   AF-A0A7W6IRT4-F1
#
_cell.length_a   1.000
_cell.length_b   1.000
_cell.length_c   1.000
_cell.angle_alpha   90.00
_cell.angle_beta   90.00
_cell.angle_gamma   90.00
#
_symmetry.space_group_name_H-M   'P 1'
#
loop_
_entity.id
_entity.type
_entity.pdbx_description
1 polymer ?
#
loop_
_entity_poly.entity_id
_entity_poly.type
_entity_poly.pdbx_seq_one_letter_code
_entity_poly.pdbx_strand_id
1 'polypeptide(L)'
;MDPKRLIFRLVPKTDEECWELRDEIEDSIIGMGKFFRLRVVAEGVETKAHADLLRRLGCDFLEDYAFARPRSAESLQIWLRERDSQGN
;
A
#
# COMPACT_ATOMS: atom_id res chain seq x y z
N MET A 1 -21.09 5.37 7.45
CA MET A 1 -20.48 4.02 7.57
C MET A 1 -19.12 4.09 6.91
N ASP A 2 -18.03 3.79 7.61
CA ASP A 2 -16.69 3.71 6.99
C ASP A 2 -16.67 2.50 6.03
N PRO A 3 -16.25 2.67 4.76
CA PRO A 3 -16.19 1.55 3.83
C PRO A 3 -15.21 0.47 4.31
N LYS A 4 -15.68 -0.79 4.26
CA LYS A 4 -14.87 -1.96 4.61
C LYS A 4 -13.66 -2.09 3.66
N ARG A 5 -12.53 -2.54 4.21
CA ARG A 5 -11.26 -2.64 3.50
C ARG A 5 -10.68 -4.05 3.60
N LEU A 6 -10.02 -4.49 2.54
CA LEU A 6 -9.15 -5.66 2.52
C LEU A 6 -7.72 -5.15 2.53
N ILE A 7 -6.96 -5.52 3.56
CA ILE A 7 -5.57 -5.09 3.73
C ILE A 7 -4.68 -6.32 3.59
N PHE A 8 -3.70 -6.27 2.70
CA PHE A 8 -2.67 -7.30 2.60
C PHE A 8 -1.28 -6.67 2.68
N ARG A 9 -0.37 -7.36 3.38
CA ARG A 9 0.99 -6.89 3.61
C ARG A 9 1.96 -7.69 2.77
N LEU A 10 2.76 -6.97 1.99
CA LEU A 10 3.87 -7.51 1.24
C LEU A 10 5.01 -7.83 2.19
N VAL A 11 5.58 -9.02 2.02
CA VAL A 11 6.77 -9.45 2.75
C VAL A 11 8.01 -9.05 1.94
N PRO A 12 9.02 -8.44 2.57
CA PRO A 12 10.28 -8.09 1.92
C PRO A 12 10.94 -9.33 1.32
N LYS A 13 11.62 -9.16 0.18
CA LYS A 13 12.43 -10.24 -0.39
C LYS A 13 13.69 -10.39 0.47
N THR A 14 13.80 -11.49 1.22
CA THR A 14 15.07 -11.94 1.82
C THR A 14 15.72 -12.99 0.90
N ASP A 15 17.04 -13.12 0.98
CA ASP A 15 17.92 -13.65 -0.08
C ASP A 15 17.70 -15.12 -0.52
N GLU A 16 16.72 -15.87 0.03
CA GLU A 16 16.50 -17.29 -0.27
C GLU A 16 15.08 -17.70 -0.70
N GLU A 17 14.13 -16.77 -0.90
CA GLU A 17 12.76 -17.15 -1.29
C GLU A 17 12.46 -16.89 -2.79
N CYS A 18 12.27 -17.97 -3.55
CA CYS A 18 11.72 -17.94 -4.90
C CYS A 18 10.21 -17.64 -4.86
N TRP A 19 9.86 -16.36 -4.96
CA TRP A 19 8.47 -15.90 -5.05
C TRP A 19 7.94 -15.94 -6.50
N GLU A 20 7.92 -17.12 -7.12
CA GLU A 20 7.49 -17.27 -8.53
C GLU A 20 6.04 -16.82 -8.80
N LEU A 21 5.20 -16.74 -7.77
CA LEU A 21 3.75 -16.47 -7.89
C LEU A 21 3.29 -15.17 -7.21
N ARG A 22 4.21 -14.24 -6.94
CA ARG A 22 3.90 -13.02 -6.18
C ARG A 22 2.79 -12.22 -6.86
N ASP A 23 2.97 -11.95 -8.14
CA ASP A 23 2.09 -11.07 -8.91
C ASP A 23 0.69 -11.71 -9.08
N GLU A 24 0.62 -13.04 -9.24
CA GLU A 24 -0.62 -13.82 -9.35
C GLU A 24 -1.41 -13.87 -8.03
N ILE A 25 -0.71 -13.98 -6.90
CA ILE A 25 -1.34 -13.93 -5.57
C ILE A 25 -1.93 -12.53 -5.33
N GLU A 26 -1.18 -11.48 -5.68
CA GLU A 26 -1.64 -10.10 -5.56
C GLU A 26 -2.86 -9.81 -6.44
N ASP A 27 -2.85 -10.24 -7.70
CA ASP A 27 -4.02 -10.12 -8.58
C ASP A 27 -5.24 -10.86 -8.02
N SER A 28 -5.04 -12.07 -7.49
CA SER A 28 -6.10 -12.85 -6.86
C SER A 28 -6.71 -12.15 -5.63
N ILE A 29 -5.86 -11.57 -4.76
CA ILE A 29 -6.30 -10.82 -3.58
C ILE A 29 -7.07 -9.56 -4.00
N ILE A 30 -6.56 -8.82 -4.98
CA ILE A 30 -7.21 -7.62 -5.49
C ILE A 30 -8.56 -7.97 -6.13
N GLY A 31 -8.61 -9.03 -6.95
CA GLY A 31 -9.83 -9.56 -7.54
C GLY A 31 -10.87 -9.94 -6.48
N MET A 32 -10.45 -10.59 -5.40
CA MET A 32 -11.32 -10.93 -4.27
C MET A 32 -11.87 -9.68 -3.58
N GLY A 33 -11.04 -8.67 -3.33
CA GLY A 33 -11.48 -7.39 -2.76
C GLY A 33 -12.54 -6.70 -3.61
N LYS A 34 -12.32 -6.64 -4.93
CA LYS A 34 -13.29 -6.09 -5.88
C LYS A 34 -14.61 -6.87 -5.90
N PHE A 35 -14.54 -8.20 -5.90
CA PHE A 35 -15.72 -9.06 -5.89
C PHE A 35 -16.64 -8.77 -4.68
N PHE A 36 -16.04 -8.56 -3.50
CA PHE A 36 -16.76 -8.21 -2.28
C PHE A 36 -17.04 -6.70 -2.12
N ARG A 37 -16.71 -5.87 -3.12
CA ARG A 37 -16.85 -4.41 -3.09
C ARG A 37 -16.14 -3.77 -1.90
N LEU A 38 -14.97 -4.30 -1.55
CA LEU A 38 -14.07 -3.75 -0.55
C LEU A 38 -13.06 -2.82 -1.21
N ARG A 39 -12.59 -1.81 -0.47
CA ARG A 39 -11.39 -1.07 -0.88
C ARG A 39 -10.15 -1.89 -0.53
N VAL A 40 -9.21 -2.03 -1.44
CA VAL A 40 -8.00 -2.84 -1.27
C VAL A 40 -6.82 -1.95 -0.92
N VAL A 41 -6.10 -2.30 0.15
CA VAL A 41 -4.88 -1.63 0.60
C VAL A 41 -3.73 -2.62 0.54
N ALA A 42 -2.69 -2.29 -0.22
CA ALA A 42 -1.42 -3.02 -0.22
C ALA A 42 -0.42 -2.30 0.70
N GLU A 43 0.06 -2.96 1.74
CA GLU A 43 1.10 -2.45 2.65
C GLU A 43 2.48 -3.01 2.27
N GLY A 44 3.53 -2.21 2.42
CA GLY A 44 4.92 -2.64 2.22
C GLY A 44 5.40 -2.57 0.76
N VAL A 45 4.87 -1.62 -0.02
CA VAL A 45 5.20 -1.46 -1.45
C VAL A 45 6.52 -0.69 -1.65
N GLU A 46 7.66 -1.37 -1.57
CA GLU A 46 8.98 -0.70 -1.52
C GLU A 46 9.49 -0.16 -2.88
N THR A 47 8.96 -0.63 -4.01
CA THR A 47 9.49 -0.27 -5.33
C THR A 47 8.44 0.38 -6.23
N LYS A 48 8.88 1.35 -7.04
CA LYS A 48 8.01 2.01 -8.02
C LYS A 48 7.42 1.03 -9.04
N ALA A 49 8.23 0.08 -9.52
CA ALA A 49 7.76 -0.92 -10.49
C ALA A 49 6.61 -1.76 -9.91
N HIS A 50 6.73 -2.19 -8.65
CA HIS A 50 5.69 -2.94 -7.97
C HIS A 50 4.45 -2.09 -7.68
N ALA A 51 4.64 -0.83 -7.28
CA ALA A 51 3.54 0.12 -7.12
C ALA A 51 2.75 0.32 -8.43
N ASP A 52 3.44 0.42 -9.56
CA ASP A 52 2.81 0.58 -10.87
C ASP A 52 2.07 -0.68 -11.31
N LEU A 53 2.59 -1.87 -10.97
CA LEU A 53 1.86 -3.14 -11.16
C LEU A 53 0.57 -3.16 -10.33
N LEU A 54 0.65 -2.92 -9.02
CA LEU A 54 -0.51 -2.96 -8.12
C LEU A 54 -1.60 -1.94 -8.53
N ARG A 55 -1.21 -0.76 -9.02
CA ARG A 55 -2.14 0.22 -9.61
C ARG A 55 -2.83 -0.33 -10.86
N ARG A 56 -2.10 -0.99 -11.75
CA ARG A 56 -2.67 -1.61 -12.96
C ARG A 56 -3.64 -2.74 -12.62
N LEU A 57 -3.33 -3.53 -11.60
CA LEU A 57 -4.23 -4.56 -11.08
C LEU A 57 -5.46 -3.95 -10.39
N GLY A 58 -5.44 -2.66 -10.07
CA GLY A 58 -6.57 -1.91 -9.51
C GLY A 58 -6.68 -1.97 -7.99
N CYS A 59 -5.53 -1.99 -7.31
CA CYS A 59 -5.44 -1.72 -5.87
C CYS A 59 -5.80 -0.24 -5.59
N ASP A 60 -6.63 0.04 -4.57
CA ASP A 60 -7.11 1.39 -4.28
C ASP A 60 -6.07 2.24 -3.55
N PHE A 61 -5.33 1.63 -2.61
CA PHE A 61 -4.35 2.33 -1.78
C PHE A 61 -3.06 1.53 -1.68
N LEU A 62 -1.95 2.26 -1.76
CA LEU A 62 -0.61 1.71 -1.52
C LEU A 62 -0.03 2.41 -0.30
N GLU A 63 0.34 1.65 0.71
CA GLU A 63 1.03 2.12 1.90
C GLU A 63 2.45 1.56 1.87
N ASP A 64 3.45 2.43 1.94
CA ASP A 64 4.84 2.02 1.93
C ASP A 64 5.67 2.73 2.99
N TYR A 65 6.61 1.96 3.53
CA TYR A 65 7.60 2.37 4.51
C TYR A 65 8.52 3.49 3.99
N ALA A 66 8.78 3.55 2.67
CA ALA A 66 9.63 4.57 2.07
C ALA A 66 8.93 5.92 1.88
N PHE A 67 7.59 5.98 1.75
CA PHE A 67 6.85 7.26 1.67
C PHE A 67 6.64 7.91 3.05
N ALA A 68 6.46 7.11 4.10
CA ALA A 68 6.45 7.61 5.48
C ALA A 68 6.81 6.48 6.46
N ARG A 69 7.98 6.57 7.10
CA ARG A 69 8.23 5.76 8.29
C ARG A 69 7.21 6.11 9.38
N PRO A 70 6.85 5.17 10.27
CA PRO A 70 6.09 5.50 11.47
C PRO A 70 6.74 6.67 12.19
N ARG A 71 6.00 7.78 12.29
CA ARG A 71 6.46 9.01 12.96
C ARG A 71 5.90 9.04 14.36
N SER A 72 6.61 9.70 15.28
CA SER A 72 6.00 10.08 16.54
C SER A 72 4.80 10.99 16.28
N ALA A 73 3.84 11.00 17.21
CA ALA A 73 2.67 11.88 17.10
C ALA A 73 3.08 13.35 16.91
N GLU A 74 4.14 13.80 17.59
CA GLU A 74 4.70 15.14 17.46
C GLU A 74 5.23 15.41 16.05
N SER A 75 6.05 14.50 15.50
CA SER A 75 6.60 14.63 14.14
C SER A 75 5.51 14.58 13.05
N LEU A 76 4.41 13.85 13.29
CA LEU A 76 3.25 13.85 12.40
C LEU A 76 2.54 15.21 12.40
N GLN A 77 2.33 15.80 13.59
CA GLN A 77 1.69 17.11 13.71
C GLN A 77 2.49 18.22 13.02
N ILE A 78 3.82 18.18 13.12
CA ILE A 78 4.70 19.13 12.43
C ILE A 78 4.52 19.00 10.90
N TRP A 79 4.61 17.78 10.38
CA TRP A 79 4.47 17.52 8.95
C TRP A 79 3.11 17.94 8.37
N LEU A 80 2.01 17.72 9.12
CA LEU A 80 0.68 18.16 8.69
C LEU A 80 0.64 19.69 8.52
N ARG A 81 1.17 20.44 9.50
CA ARG A 81 1.24 21.91 9.43
C ARG A 81 2.11 22.42 8.28
N GLU A 82 3.22 21.75 7.98
CA GLU A 82 4.09 22.10 6.85
C GLU A 82 3.42 21.88 5.49
N ARG A 83 2.57 20.85 5.37
CA ARG A 83 1.82 20.60 4.12
C ARG A 83 0.66 21.56 3.91
N ASP A 84 -0.05 21.93 4.97
CA ASP A 84 -1.14 22.91 4.90
C ASP A 84 -0.62 24.30 4.49
N SER A 85 0.64 24.62 4.79
CA SER A 85 1.28 25.88 4.39
C SER A 85 1.93 25.87 3.00
N GLN A 86 2.11 24.69 2.38
CA GLN A 86 2.63 24.54 1.01
C GLN A 86 1.54 24.30 -0.05
N GLY A 87 0.27 24.25 0.35
CA GLY A 87 -0.88 24.17 -0.54
C GLY A 87 -1.56 25.53 -0.75
N ASN A 88 -0.94 26.43 -1.53
CA ASN A 88 -1.60 27.53 -2.24
C ASN A 88 -1.02 27.63 -3.66
#